data_AF-X1JHE7-F1
#
_entry.id   AF-X1JHE7-F1
#
_cell.length_a   1.000
_cell.length_b   1.000
_cell.length_c   1.000
_cell.angle_alpha   90.00
_cell.angle_beta   90.00
_cell.angle_gamma   90.00
#
_symmetry.space_group_name_H-M   'P 1'
#
loop_
_entity.id
_entity.type
_entity.pdbx_description
1 polymer ?
#
loop_
_entity_poly.entity_id
_entity_poly.type
_entity_poly.pdbx_seq_one_letter_code
_entity_poly.pdbx_strand_id
1 'polypeptide(L)'
;TMKPVADDDRIKRSLDYFFWEKLPTTGLGEAIGEVKPVGGRRKVDALSRFATKYGQPLGNWVVVGDSITDFRMLKAVDAAGGLAIAFNANEYALPYATMSLASTSISHLTEVLEAWRKSQRKEAEKVIREKEKSGGSDDRGYLHWLAGRKDINEIIEIHKRIRRLVREEAGKLG
;
A
#
# COMPACT_ATOMS: atom_id res chain seq x y z
N THR A 1 -3.76 -13.07 -32.41
CA THR A 1 -3.91 -12.81 -30.96
C THR A 1 -2.66 -12.12 -30.46
N MET A 2 -2.78 -11.06 -29.65
CA MET A 2 -1.63 -10.42 -29.02
C MET A 2 -1.22 -11.23 -27.78
N LYS A 3 0.08 -11.40 -27.54
CA LYS A 3 0.64 -12.14 -26.40
C LYS A 3 1.15 -11.15 -25.34
N PRO A 4 0.71 -11.25 -24.07
CA PRO A 4 1.25 -10.44 -22.98
C PRO A 4 2.78 -10.51 -22.90
N VAL A 5 3.43 -9.44 -22.43
CA VAL A 5 4.90 -9.24 -22.39
C VAL A 5 5.55 -9.09 -23.77
N ALA A 6 5.25 -9.97 -24.73
CA ALA A 6 5.85 -9.92 -26.07
C ALA A 6 5.26 -8.79 -26.95
N ASP A 7 3.97 -8.48 -26.78
CA ASP A 7 3.25 -7.44 -27.54
C ASP A 7 2.87 -6.24 -26.67
N ASP A 8 3.56 -5.97 -25.56
CA ASP A 8 3.12 -4.98 -24.55
C ASP A 8 2.86 -3.58 -25.14
N ASP A 9 3.79 -3.07 -25.95
CA ASP A 9 3.62 -1.79 -26.65
C ASP A 9 2.42 -1.78 -27.60
N ARG A 10 2.17 -2.89 -28.28
CA ARG A 10 1.05 -3.03 -29.22
C ARG A 10 -0.28 -3.11 -28.47
N ILE A 11 -0.32 -3.86 -27.37
CA ILE A 11 -1.46 -3.94 -26.46
C ILE A 11 -1.75 -2.54 -25.92
N LYS A 12 -0.74 -1.83 -25.41
CA LYS A 12 -0.88 -0.46 -24.92
C LYS A 12 -1.46 0.46 -25.98
N ARG A 13 -0.89 0.50 -27.19
CA ARG A 13 -1.42 1.32 -28.29
C ARG A 13 -2.87 0.98 -28.63
N SER A 14 -3.22 -0.31 -28.63
CA SER A 14 -4.60 -0.74 -28.89
C SER A 14 -5.56 -0.29 -27.79
N LEU A 15 -5.14 -0.35 -26.52
CA LEU A 15 -5.94 0.11 -25.38
C LEU A 15 -6.07 1.63 -25.39
N ASP A 16 -4.99 2.35 -25.69
CA ASP A 16 -5.00 3.81 -25.80
C ASP A 16 -5.98 4.27 -26.89
N TYR A 17 -5.87 3.69 -28.10
CA TYR A 17 -6.81 3.97 -29.17
C TYR A 17 -8.26 3.68 -28.77
N PHE A 18 -8.50 2.54 -28.11
CA PHE A 18 -9.84 2.18 -27.67
C PHE A 18 -10.40 3.16 -26.63
N PHE A 19 -9.67 3.40 -25.53
CA PHE A 19 -10.17 4.19 -24.40
C PHE A 19 -10.17 5.70 -24.67
N TRP A 20 -9.22 6.21 -25.46
CA TRP A 20 -9.07 7.65 -25.68
C TRP A 20 -9.72 8.16 -26.97
N GLU A 21 -9.85 7.32 -28.00
CA GLU A 21 -10.42 7.75 -29.28
C GLU A 21 -11.76 7.09 -29.57
N LYS A 22 -11.86 5.75 -29.50
CA LYS A 22 -13.06 5.04 -29.95
C LYS A 22 -14.20 5.04 -28.94
N LEU A 23 -13.91 4.75 -27.67
CA LEU A 23 -14.92 4.63 -26.61
C LEU A 23 -15.67 5.94 -26.33
N PRO A 24 -15.00 7.12 -26.30
CA PRO A 24 -15.67 8.40 -26.11
C PRO A 24 -16.69 8.75 -27.20
N THR A 25 -16.56 8.20 -28.42
CA THR A 25 -17.52 8.43 -29.52
C THR A 25 -18.73 7.51 -29.48
N THR A 26 -18.86 6.66 -28.46
CA THR A 26 -20.00 5.76 -28.27
C THR A 26 -20.91 6.28 -27.15
N GLY A 27 -22.15 5.81 -27.09
CA GLY A 27 -23.04 6.11 -25.95
C GLY A 27 -22.52 5.63 -24.58
N LEU A 28 -21.56 4.69 -24.56
CA LEU A 28 -20.88 4.27 -23.32
C LEU A 28 -19.78 5.25 -22.86
N GLY A 29 -19.31 6.12 -23.75
CA GLY A 29 -18.30 7.12 -23.44
C GLY A 29 -18.76 8.10 -22.36
N GLU A 30 -20.03 8.53 -22.43
CA GLU A 30 -20.66 9.39 -21.43
C GLU A 30 -20.67 8.73 -20.05
N ALA A 31 -21.16 7.48 -19.97
CA ALA A 31 -21.22 6.72 -18.72
C ALA A 31 -19.84 6.53 -18.07
N ILE A 32 -18.78 6.31 -18.86
CA ILE A 32 -17.41 6.16 -18.34
C ILE A 32 -16.86 7.50 -17.85
N GLY A 33 -17.18 8.61 -18.52
CA GLY A 33 -16.80 9.95 -18.10
C GLY A 33 -17.36 10.35 -16.73
N GLU A 34 -18.51 9.80 -16.35
CA GLU A 34 -19.12 10.02 -15.03
C GLU A 34 -18.40 9.26 -13.91
N VAL A 35 -17.69 8.17 -14.23
CA VAL A 35 -16.96 7.38 -13.25
C VAL A 35 -15.77 8.17 -12.74
N LYS A 36 -15.74 8.39 -11.41
CA LYS A 36 -14.63 9.05 -10.73
C LYS A 36 -13.78 8.01 -9.99
N PRO A 37 -12.79 7.35 -10.65
CA PRO A 37 -11.96 6.33 -10.00
C PRO A 37 -11.11 6.91 -8.88
N VAL A 38 -10.96 6.19 -7.77
CA VAL A 38 -10.13 6.62 -6.64
C VAL A 38 -8.74 5.99 -6.75
N GLY A 39 -7.84 6.68 -7.46
CA GLY A 39 -6.41 6.33 -7.52
C GLY A 39 -5.60 6.96 -6.39
N GLY A 40 -4.28 6.75 -6.41
CA GLY A 40 -3.41 7.15 -5.29
C GLY A 40 -3.39 8.64 -4.98
N ARG A 41 -3.54 9.53 -5.97
CA ARG A 41 -3.67 10.98 -5.70
C ARG A 41 -4.95 11.29 -4.91
N ARG A 42 -6.07 10.68 -5.28
CA ARG A 42 -7.35 10.90 -4.58
C ARG A 42 -7.37 10.30 -3.18
N LYS A 43 -6.58 9.24 -2.90
CA LYS A 43 -6.36 8.74 -1.53
C LYS A 43 -5.63 9.77 -0.66
N VAL A 44 -4.61 10.45 -1.21
CA VAL A 44 -3.93 11.57 -0.51
C VAL A 44 -4.88 12.74 -0.30
N ASP A 45 -5.70 13.09 -1.29
CA ASP A 45 -6.70 14.17 -1.15
C ASP A 45 -7.72 13.83 -0.06
N ALA A 46 -8.17 12.57 0.01
CA ALA A 46 -9.06 12.10 1.07
C ALA A 46 -8.42 12.22 2.45
N LEU A 47 -7.17 11.77 2.62
CA LEU A 47 -6.41 11.92 3.85
C LEU A 47 -6.25 13.40 4.25
N SER A 48 -5.99 14.29 3.28
CA SER A 48 -5.87 15.73 3.53
C SER A 48 -7.18 16.35 4.02
N ARG A 49 -8.33 15.88 3.50
CA ARG A 49 -9.65 16.28 4.00
C ARG A 49 -9.88 15.81 5.44
N PHE A 50 -9.45 14.59 5.78
CA PHE A 50 -9.50 14.08 7.16
C PHE A 50 -8.63 14.93 8.10
N ALA A 51 -7.38 15.18 7.73
CA ALA A 51 -6.45 16.02 8.50
C ALA A 51 -7.01 17.42 8.76
N THR A 52 -7.59 18.05 7.73
CA THR A 52 -8.24 19.37 7.84
C THR A 52 -9.47 19.32 8.73
N LYS A 53 -10.37 18.33 8.52
CA LYS A 53 -11.61 18.19 9.29
C LYS A 53 -11.38 18.04 10.79
N TYR A 54 -10.32 17.32 11.18
CA TYR A 54 -10.02 17.04 12.57
C TYR A 54 -8.91 17.94 13.15
N GLY A 55 -8.38 18.89 12.37
CA GLY A 55 -7.31 19.79 12.81
C GLY A 55 -6.03 19.07 13.25
N GLN A 56 -5.74 17.91 12.67
CA GLN A 56 -4.60 17.07 13.03
C GLN A 56 -3.57 17.00 11.89
N PRO A 57 -2.28 17.28 12.13
CA PRO A 57 -1.25 17.17 11.11
C PRO A 57 -1.08 15.71 10.66
N LEU A 58 -0.60 15.49 9.43
CA LEU A 58 -0.38 14.14 8.87
C LEU A 58 0.52 13.25 9.75
N GLY A 59 1.43 13.85 10.53
CA GLY A 59 2.26 13.15 11.52
C GLY A 59 1.49 12.44 12.65
N ASN A 60 0.22 12.79 12.85
CA ASN A 60 -0.64 12.16 13.86
C ASN A 60 -1.52 11.04 13.29
N TRP A 61 -1.42 10.76 11.99
CA TRP A 61 -2.26 9.77 11.32
C TRP A 61 -1.58 8.41 11.20
N VAL A 62 -2.40 7.37 11.29
CA VAL A 62 -2.06 6.01 10.90
C VAL A 62 -2.79 5.68 9.61
N VAL A 63 -2.08 5.14 8.62
CA VAL A 63 -2.68 4.68 7.36
C VAL A 63 -2.19 3.27 7.04
N VAL A 64 -3.04 2.49 6.39
CA VAL A 64 -2.73 1.12 5.96
C VAL A 64 -2.93 1.02 4.45
N GLY A 65 -1.97 0.41 3.76
CA GLY A 65 -2.03 0.16 2.33
C GLY A 65 -1.31 -1.13 1.94
N ASP A 66 -1.55 -1.62 0.74
CA ASP A 66 -0.98 -2.89 0.26
C ASP A 66 -0.38 -2.80 -1.15
N SER A 67 -0.75 -1.78 -1.93
CA SER A 67 -0.52 -1.81 -3.39
C SER A 67 -0.15 -0.45 -3.98
N ILE A 68 0.02 -0.44 -5.30
CA ILE A 68 0.38 0.73 -6.11
C ILE A 68 -0.56 1.91 -5.84
N THR A 69 -1.85 1.67 -5.59
CA THR A 69 -2.76 2.79 -5.34
C THR A 69 -2.50 3.48 -4.00
N ASP A 70 -1.78 2.86 -3.06
CA ASP A 70 -1.55 3.39 -1.72
C ASP A 70 -0.21 4.10 -1.56
N PHE A 71 0.77 3.84 -2.43
CA PHE A 71 2.15 4.29 -2.21
C PHE A 71 2.27 5.80 -1.95
N ARG A 72 1.44 6.62 -2.61
CA ARG A 72 1.43 8.08 -2.41
C ARG A 72 0.92 8.48 -1.04
N MET A 73 -0.10 7.79 -0.54
CA MET A 73 -0.64 8.01 0.81
C MET A 73 0.38 7.56 1.86
N LEU A 74 0.97 6.38 1.68
CA LEU A 74 2.02 5.86 2.55
C LEU A 74 3.21 6.84 2.62
N LYS A 75 3.72 7.27 1.46
CA LYS A 75 4.82 8.24 1.35
C LYS A 75 4.51 9.56 2.05
N ALA A 76 3.30 10.09 1.87
CA ALA A 76 2.90 11.37 2.46
C ALA A 76 2.84 11.30 3.99
N VAL A 77 2.30 10.21 4.54
CA VAL A 77 2.25 10.00 5.99
C VAL A 77 3.65 9.73 6.55
N ASP A 78 4.45 8.94 5.85
CA ASP A 78 5.81 8.64 6.29
C ASP A 78 6.69 9.90 6.36
N ALA A 79 6.65 10.72 5.31
CA ALA A 79 7.38 11.98 5.25
C ALA A 79 6.94 12.99 6.34
N ALA A 80 5.69 12.92 6.77
CA ALA A 80 5.14 13.79 7.82
C ALA A 80 5.40 13.27 9.25
N GLY A 81 6.07 12.12 9.42
CA GLY A 81 6.32 11.53 10.74
C GLY A 81 5.17 10.66 11.28
N GLY A 82 4.15 10.36 10.47
CA GLY A 82 3.01 9.51 10.85
C GLY A 82 3.34 8.02 10.81
N LEU A 83 2.33 7.15 10.93
CA LEU A 83 2.53 5.70 10.82
C LEU A 83 1.95 5.17 9.50
N ALA A 84 2.81 5.01 8.51
CA ALA A 84 2.43 4.36 7.25
C ALA A 84 2.70 2.85 7.35
N ILE A 85 1.64 2.04 7.23
CA ILE A 85 1.68 0.58 7.41
C ILE A 85 1.46 -0.11 6.07
N ALA A 86 2.45 -0.89 5.63
CA ALA A 86 2.32 -1.81 4.51
C ALA A 86 1.84 -3.18 4.99
N PHE A 87 0.60 -3.58 4.68
CA PHE A 87 0.03 -4.87 5.10
C PHE A 87 -0.07 -5.86 3.94
N ASN A 88 0.62 -7.01 4.01
CA ASN A 88 0.71 -8.00 2.92
C ASN A 88 0.99 -7.34 1.55
N ALA A 89 1.78 -6.28 1.61
CA ALA A 89 1.97 -5.34 0.52
C ALA A 89 2.87 -5.87 -0.60
N ASN A 90 2.70 -5.32 -1.80
CA ASN A 90 3.60 -5.57 -2.92
C ASN A 90 4.86 -4.68 -2.85
N GLU A 91 5.81 -4.94 -3.75
CA GLU A 91 7.08 -4.21 -3.86
C GLU A 91 6.92 -2.73 -4.22
N TYR A 92 5.77 -2.31 -4.74
CA TYR A 92 5.49 -0.91 -5.06
C TYR A 92 5.07 -0.09 -3.85
N ALA A 93 4.52 -0.72 -2.81
CA ALA A 93 4.05 -0.05 -1.60
C ALA A 93 5.08 -0.06 -0.47
N LEU A 94 5.81 -1.17 -0.31
CA LEU A 94 6.79 -1.37 0.78
C LEU A 94 7.82 -0.23 0.93
N PRO A 95 8.46 0.29 -0.14
CA PRO A 95 9.48 1.33 -0.02
C PRO A 95 8.99 2.67 0.56
N TYR A 96 7.67 2.86 0.63
CA TYR A 96 7.06 4.13 1.03
C TYR A 96 6.38 4.06 2.40
N ALA A 97 6.45 2.90 3.06
CA ALA A 97 5.87 2.71 4.38
C ALA A 97 6.88 2.96 5.49
N THR A 98 6.38 3.35 6.65
CA THR A 98 7.15 3.48 7.89
C THR A 98 7.48 2.09 8.46
N MET A 99 6.53 1.17 8.36
CA MET A 99 6.64 -0.21 8.82
C MET A 99 5.82 -1.16 7.95
N SER A 100 6.06 -2.46 8.04
CA SER A 100 5.25 -3.47 7.37
C SER A 100 4.82 -4.62 8.28
N LEU A 101 3.65 -5.19 7.98
CA LEU A 101 3.15 -6.42 8.57
C LEU A 101 2.86 -7.40 7.44
N ALA A 102 3.55 -8.55 7.44
CA ALA A 102 3.14 -9.71 6.68
C ALA A 102 2.49 -10.73 7.62
N SER A 103 1.19 -10.98 7.43
CA SER A 103 0.45 -11.90 8.26
C SER A 103 -0.89 -12.30 7.65
N THR A 104 -1.36 -13.51 7.98
CA THR A 104 -2.74 -13.96 7.76
C THR A 104 -3.79 -13.21 8.59
N SER A 105 -3.40 -12.37 9.56
CA SER A 105 -4.33 -11.51 10.31
C SER A 105 -3.77 -10.10 10.52
N ILE A 106 -4.60 -9.09 10.24
CA ILE A 106 -4.30 -7.69 10.53
C ILE A 106 -4.31 -7.36 12.03
N SER A 107 -4.91 -8.22 12.86
CA SER A 107 -5.01 -8.02 14.32
C SER A 107 -3.63 -7.95 15.01
N HIS A 108 -2.57 -8.47 14.38
CA HIS A 108 -1.20 -8.33 14.88
C HIS A 108 -0.69 -6.88 14.91
N LEU A 109 -1.42 -5.93 14.29
CA LEU A 109 -1.14 -4.50 14.47
C LEU A 109 -1.55 -3.96 15.84
N THR A 110 -2.39 -4.67 16.61
CA THR A 110 -2.95 -4.15 17.88
C THR A 110 -1.86 -3.64 18.83
N GLU A 111 -0.80 -4.44 19.03
CA GLU A 111 0.30 -4.08 19.92
C GLU A 111 1.07 -2.84 19.42
N VAL A 112 1.26 -2.74 18.10
CA VAL A 112 1.91 -1.58 17.46
C VAL A 112 1.06 -0.33 17.59
N LEU A 113 -0.26 -0.43 17.42
CA LEU A 113 -1.19 0.69 17.54
C LEU A 113 -1.30 1.20 18.98
N GLU A 114 -1.26 0.30 19.96
CA GLU A 114 -1.18 0.70 21.37
C GLU A 114 0.15 1.36 21.73
N ALA A 115 1.27 0.89 21.15
CA ALA A 115 2.56 1.56 21.27
C ALA A 115 2.55 2.95 20.62
N TRP A 116 1.97 3.08 19.43
CA TRP A 116 1.80 4.35 18.72
C TRP A 116 1.03 5.38 19.56
N ARG A 117 -0.02 4.97 20.28
CA ARG A 117 -0.79 5.87 21.15
C ARG A 117 0.03 6.46 22.30
N LYS A 118 1.09 5.79 22.76
CA LYS A 118 1.92 6.24 23.88
C LYS A 118 2.92 7.32 23.50
N SER A 119 3.65 7.11 22.40
CA SER A 119 4.70 8.06 21.96
C SER A 119 4.98 8.01 20.45
N GLN A 120 3.95 7.73 19.65
CA GLN A 120 4.02 7.68 18.19
C GLN A 120 5.14 6.76 17.70
N ARG A 121 5.98 7.22 16.76
CA ARG A 121 7.05 6.42 16.14
C ARG A 121 8.01 5.84 17.16
N LYS A 122 8.34 6.56 18.24
CA LYS A 122 9.35 6.13 19.20
C LYS A 122 9.00 4.78 19.83
N GLU A 123 7.78 4.64 20.34
CA GLU A 123 7.34 3.39 20.97
C GLU A 123 6.94 2.34 19.93
N ALA A 124 6.35 2.75 18.80
CA ALA A 124 6.05 1.82 17.70
C ALA A 124 7.33 1.16 17.16
N GLU A 125 8.38 1.94 16.89
CA GLU A 125 9.67 1.45 16.41
C GLU A 125 10.30 0.48 17.40
N LYS A 126 10.27 0.80 18.70
CA LYS A 126 10.80 -0.08 19.75
C LYS A 126 10.12 -1.45 19.72
N VAL A 127 8.78 -1.48 19.76
CA VAL A 127 8.00 -2.73 19.71
C VAL A 127 8.27 -3.50 18.42
N ILE A 128 8.29 -2.82 17.27
CA ILE A 128 8.54 -3.47 15.98
C ILE A 128 9.94 -4.08 15.94
N ARG A 129 10.97 -3.38 16.40
CA ARG A 129 12.35 -3.89 16.43
C ARG A 129 12.53 -5.06 17.40
N GLU A 130 11.78 -5.10 18.49
CA GLU A 130 11.74 -6.25 19.39
C GLU A 130 11.10 -7.46 18.68
N LYS A 131 9.96 -7.26 17.99
CA LYS A 131 9.27 -8.32 17.23
C LYS A 131 10.07 -8.81 16.02
N GLU A 132 10.79 -7.93 15.33
CA GLU A 132 11.70 -8.29 14.24
C GLU A 132 12.72 -9.34 14.70
N LYS A 133 13.27 -9.21 15.91
CA LYS A 133 14.23 -10.16 16.48
C LYS A 133 13.61 -11.52 16.80
N SER A 134 12.36 -11.51 17.27
CA SER A 134 11.60 -12.74 17.53
C SER A 134 11.15 -13.43 16.24
N GLY A 135 11.07 -12.69 15.13
CA GLY A 135 10.52 -13.15 13.87
C GLY A 135 9.01 -13.38 13.92
N GLY A 136 8.43 -13.71 12.77
CA GLY A 136 7.07 -14.25 12.70
C GLY A 136 7.05 -15.75 12.95
N SER A 137 5.88 -16.28 13.32
CA SER A 137 5.61 -17.73 13.39
C SER A 137 4.74 -18.12 12.21
N ASP A 138 5.17 -19.14 11.46
CA ASP A 138 4.46 -19.69 10.29
C ASP A 138 4.14 -18.62 9.22
N ASP A 139 2.89 -18.17 9.17
CA ASP A 139 2.39 -17.14 8.25
C ASP A 139 1.83 -15.93 9.02
N ARG A 140 2.35 -15.66 10.23
CA ARG A 140 1.82 -14.67 11.16
C ARG A 140 2.88 -13.79 11.78
N GLY A 141 2.54 -12.51 11.96
CA GLY A 141 3.26 -11.61 12.84
C GLY A 141 4.63 -11.13 12.36
N TYR A 142 4.94 -11.19 11.07
CA TYR A 142 6.18 -10.64 10.53
C TYR A 142 6.10 -9.12 10.47
N LEU A 143 6.54 -8.46 11.54
CA LEU A 143 6.63 -7.01 11.65
C LEU A 143 8.02 -6.54 11.25
N HIS A 144 8.10 -5.49 10.43
CA HIS A 144 9.36 -4.87 10.06
C HIS A 144 9.31 -3.34 10.13
N TRP A 145 10.38 -2.72 10.61
CA TRP A 145 10.58 -1.27 10.54
C TRP A 145 11.29 -0.91 9.23
N LEU A 146 10.67 -0.02 8.45
CA LEU A 146 11.10 0.29 7.08
C LEU A 146 11.65 1.71 6.95
N ALA A 147 11.23 2.66 7.80
CA ALA A 147 11.72 4.04 7.72
C ALA A 147 13.25 4.10 7.86
N GLY A 148 13.91 4.63 6.82
CA GLY A 148 15.37 4.73 6.73
C GLY A 148 16.10 3.43 6.37
N ARG A 149 15.39 2.32 6.13
CA ARG A 149 15.96 1.05 5.72
C ARG A 149 16.26 1.07 4.21
N LYS A 150 17.48 0.65 3.81
CA LYS A 150 17.91 0.62 2.41
C LYS A 150 17.62 -0.71 1.72
N ASP A 151 17.86 -1.82 2.42
CA ASP A 151 17.62 -3.16 1.90
C ASP A 151 16.35 -3.75 2.51
N ILE A 152 15.40 -4.07 1.64
CA ILE A 152 14.10 -4.65 1.97
C ILE A 152 13.79 -5.91 1.15
N ASN A 153 14.80 -6.51 0.48
CA ASN A 153 14.57 -7.62 -0.46
C ASN A 153 13.95 -8.85 0.23
N GLU A 154 14.49 -9.26 1.37
CA GLU A 154 13.93 -10.38 2.15
C GLU A 154 12.50 -10.09 2.63
N ILE A 155 12.24 -8.83 3.01
CA ILE A 155 10.91 -8.37 3.45
C ILE A 155 9.92 -8.49 2.29
N ILE A 156 10.32 -8.08 1.08
CA ILE A 156 9.49 -8.22 -0.13
C ILE A 156 9.12 -9.68 -0.36
N GLU A 157 10.06 -10.63 -0.22
CA GLU A 157 9.77 -12.04 -0.44
C GLU A 157 8.82 -12.64 0.61
N ILE A 158 8.98 -12.25 1.89
CA ILE A 158 8.03 -12.64 2.96
C ILE A 158 6.62 -12.13 2.62
N HIS A 159 6.51 -10.87 2.21
CA HIS A 159 5.25 -10.25 1.85
C HIS A 159 4.61 -10.91 0.61
N LYS A 160 5.39 -11.20 -0.44
CA LYS A 160 4.91 -11.91 -1.63
C LYS A 160 4.38 -13.30 -1.28
N ARG A 161 5.08 -14.04 -0.43
CA ARG A 161 4.66 -15.37 0.04
C ARG A 161 3.31 -15.31 0.74
N ILE A 162 3.17 -14.45 1.76
CA ILE A 162 1.93 -14.34 2.54
C ILE A 162 0.79 -13.74 1.71
N ARG A 163 1.08 -12.76 0.85
CA ARG A 163 0.08 -12.19 -0.09
C ARG A 163 -0.50 -13.27 -1.00
N ARG A 164 0.32 -14.18 -1.54
CA ARG A 164 -0.15 -15.32 -2.35
C ARG A 164 -0.98 -16.29 -1.53
N LEU A 165 -0.60 -16.55 -0.28
CA LEU A 165 -1.37 -17.42 0.61
C LEU A 165 -2.78 -16.88 0.88
N VAL A 166 -2.91 -15.57 1.16
CA VAL A 166 -4.20 -14.96 1.58
C VAL A 166 -5.06 -14.47 0.41
N ARG A 167 -4.50 -14.33 -0.80
CA ARG A 167 -5.23 -13.84 -1.99
C ARG A 167 -5.22 -14.81 -3.18
N GLU A 168 -4.54 -15.95 -3.06
CA GLU A 168 -4.36 -16.92 -4.13
C GLU A 168 -3.89 -16.25 -5.44
N GLU A 169 -4.58 -16.51 -6.56
CA GLU A 169 -4.26 -15.94 -7.87
C GLU A 169 -4.45 -14.41 -7.91
N ALA A 170 -5.38 -13.86 -7.13
CA ALA A 170 -5.58 -12.40 -7.05
C ALA A 170 -4.43 -11.67 -6.33
N GLY A 171 -3.54 -12.41 -5.65
CA GLY A 171 -2.34 -11.86 -5.01
C GLY A 171 -1.22 -11.52 -6.00
N LYS A 172 -1.24 -12.12 -7.20
CA LYS A 172 -0.26 -11.87 -8.28
C LYS A 172 -0.61 -10.65 -9.13
N LEU A 173 -1.83 -10.15 -9.02
CA LEU A 173 -2.33 -8.99 -9.76
C LEU A 173 -2.06 -7.71 -8.96
N GLY A 174 -1.40 -6.73 -9.60
CA GLY A 174 -1.18 -5.39 -9.05
C GLY A 174 -0.18 -5.34 -7.90
#